data_AF-A0A7S1DE33-F1
#
_entry.id   AF-A0A7S1DE33-F1
#
_cell.length_a   1.000
_cell.length_b   1.000
_cell.length_c   1.000
_cell.angle_alpha   90.00
_cell.angle_beta   90.00
_cell.angle_gamma   90.00
#
_symmetry.space_group_name_H-M   'P 1'
#
loop_
_entity.id
_entity.type
_entity.pdbx_description
1 polymer ?
#
loop_
_entity_poly.entity_id
_entity_poly.type
_entity_poly.pdbx_seq_one_letter_code
_entity_poly.pdbx_strand_id
1 'polypeptide(L)'
;MNDIKIVGKEGMEAILQDYEESGRDESGYIVIDVRNQDEVVATGKLSPSVVTLPLGQVVAGAFSKSADDFEDSFGFDKPAVDETLVFTCLAGKRAQTAAETVKAMGYSQILVYGGGAKEWFA
;
A
#
# COMPACT_ATOMS: atom_id res chain seq x y z
N MET A 1 19.64 -1.93 8.90
CA MET A 1 18.80 -0.98 8.14
C MET A 1 17.85 -1.83 7.34
N ASN A 2 16.55 -1.71 7.55
CA ASN A 2 15.58 -2.46 6.76
C ASN A 2 15.45 -1.76 5.40
N ASP A 3 15.66 -2.49 4.31
CA ASP A 3 15.58 -1.94 2.95
C ASP A 3 14.18 -2.03 2.38
N ILE A 4 13.80 -1.03 1.57
CA ILE A 4 12.56 -1.07 0.80
C ILE A 4 12.80 -2.02 -0.37
N LYS A 5 11.98 -3.06 -0.51
CA LYS A 5 12.11 -4.02 -1.60
C LYS A 5 11.15 -3.65 -2.74
N ILE A 6 11.64 -3.70 -3.98
CA ILE A 6 10.80 -3.47 -5.15
C ILE A 6 10.33 -4.83 -5.67
N VAL A 7 9.01 -4.97 -5.89
CA VAL A 7 8.39 -6.14 -6.50
C VAL A 7 7.89 -5.82 -7.91
N GLY A 8 7.98 -6.80 -8.81
CA GLY A 8 7.36 -6.75 -10.15
C GLY A 8 5.94 -7.32 -10.16
N LYS A 9 5.35 -7.47 -11.35
CA LYS A 9 3.97 -7.95 -11.52
C LYS A 9 3.72 -9.31 -10.87
N GLU A 10 4.57 -10.31 -11.15
CA GLU A 10 4.42 -11.66 -10.58
C GLU A 10 4.44 -11.66 -9.04
N GLY A 11 5.32 -10.84 -8.44
CA GLY A 11 5.38 -10.71 -6.98
C GLY A 11 4.13 -10.02 -6.41
N MET A 12 3.61 -9.02 -7.12
CA MET A 12 2.37 -8.35 -6.74
C MET A 12 1.16 -9.30 -6.85
N GLU A 13 1.09 -10.11 -7.90
CA GLU A 13 0.04 -11.12 -8.09
C GLU A 13 0.07 -12.17 -6.98
N ALA A 14 1.26 -12.69 -6.63
CA ALA A 14 1.41 -13.65 -5.54
C ALA A 14 0.96 -13.08 -4.19
N ILE A 15 1.31 -11.82 -3.89
CA ILE A 15 0.87 -11.13 -2.65
C ILE A 15 -0.65 -10.98 -2.63
N LEU A 16 -1.25 -10.54 -3.74
CA LEU A 16 -2.70 -10.34 -3.80
C LEU A 16 -3.46 -11.66 -3.69
N GLN A 17 -2.96 -12.71 -4.35
CA GLN A 17 -3.52 -14.04 -4.25
C GLN A 17 -3.48 -14.56 -2.80
N ASP A 18 -2.32 -14.48 -2.14
CA ASP A 18 -2.16 -14.92 -0.75
C ASP A 18 -3.08 -14.15 0.20
N TYR A 19 -3.19 -12.82 0.02
CA TYR A 19 -4.11 -11.97 0.77
C TYR A 19 -5.57 -12.36 0.52
N GLU A 20 -5.97 -12.62 -0.72
CA GLU A 20 -7.36 -12.96 -1.05
C GLU A 20 -7.75 -14.36 -0.56
N GLU A 21 -6.82 -15.31 -0.53
CA GLU A 21 -7.07 -16.68 -0.07
C GLU A 21 -7.07 -16.80 1.47
N SER A 22 -6.15 -16.12 2.15
CA SER A 22 -5.94 -16.26 3.60
C SER A 22 -6.37 -15.04 4.43
N GLY A 23 -6.62 -13.90 3.79
CA GLY A 23 -6.95 -12.65 4.46
C GLY A 23 -5.74 -11.89 4.99
N ARG A 24 -5.97 -10.69 5.51
CA ARG A 24 -4.93 -9.81 6.04
C ARG A 24 -4.19 -10.40 7.25
N ASP A 25 -4.93 -11.00 8.18
CA ASP A 25 -4.38 -11.52 9.42
C ASP A 25 -3.44 -12.72 9.24
N GLU A 26 -3.74 -13.62 8.28
CA GLU A 26 -2.87 -14.78 7.99
C GLU A 26 -1.75 -14.43 7.01
N SER A 27 -2.04 -13.67 5.95
CA SER A 27 -1.02 -13.30 4.95
C SER A 27 0.01 -12.30 5.51
N GLY A 28 -0.41 -11.42 6.44
CA GLY A 28 0.44 -10.39 7.03
C GLY A 28 0.82 -9.26 6.06
N TYR A 29 0.11 -9.15 4.93
CA TYR A 29 0.30 -8.08 3.95
C TYR A 29 -0.85 -7.08 4.01
N ILE A 30 -0.55 -5.82 3.71
CA ILE A 30 -1.55 -4.84 3.30
C ILE A 30 -1.09 -4.13 2.04
N VAL A 31 -1.98 -4.07 1.04
CA VAL A 31 -1.70 -3.40 -0.22
C VAL A 31 -2.38 -2.04 -0.25
N ILE A 32 -1.56 -0.99 -0.36
CA ILE A 32 -1.98 0.41 -0.30
C ILE A 32 -1.72 1.10 -1.64
N ASP A 33 -2.79 1.50 -2.31
CA ASP A 33 -2.75 2.31 -3.52
C ASP A 33 -2.70 3.80 -3.17
N VAL A 34 -1.59 4.44 -3.53
CA VAL A 34 -1.34 5.87 -3.25
C VAL A 34 -1.71 6.81 -4.40
N ARG A 35 -2.44 6.29 -5.40
CA ARG A 35 -3.07 7.12 -6.43
C ARG A 35 -4.14 8.04 -5.84
N ASN A 36 -4.48 9.10 -6.56
CA ASN A 36 -5.61 9.94 -6.20
C ASN A 36 -6.91 9.18 -6.46
N GLN A 37 -7.95 9.53 -5.71
CA GLN A 37 -9.24 8.86 -5.80
C GLN A 37 -9.83 8.92 -7.22
N ASP A 38 -9.67 10.04 -7.94
CA ASP A 38 -10.12 10.19 -9.33
C ASP A 38 -9.46 9.17 -10.27
N GLU A 39 -8.17 8.90 -10.08
CA GLU A 39 -7.43 7.92 -10.89
C GLU A 39 -7.94 6.50 -10.64
N VAL A 40 -8.19 6.16 -9.37
CA VAL A 40 -8.71 4.84 -8.97
C VAL A 40 -10.15 4.67 -9.45
N VAL A 41 -10.98 5.70 -9.40
CA VAL A 41 -12.36 5.67 -9.94
C VAL A 41 -12.34 5.50 -11.46
N ALA A 42 -11.41 6.16 -12.16
CA ALA A 42 -11.33 6.09 -13.62
C ALA A 42 -10.80 4.74 -14.16
N THR A 43 -9.83 4.13 -13.48
CA THR A 43 -9.15 2.90 -13.95
C THR A 43 -9.56 1.64 -13.22
N GLY A 44 -10.17 1.78 -12.04
CA GLY A 44 -10.44 0.68 -11.12
C GLY A 44 -9.31 0.45 -10.11
N LYS A 45 -9.64 -0.36 -9.11
CA LYS A 45 -8.68 -0.92 -8.16
C LYS A 45 -7.94 -2.10 -8.79
N LEU A 46 -6.71 -2.34 -8.35
CA LEU A 46 -5.93 -3.49 -8.80
C LEU A 46 -6.59 -4.81 -8.38
N SER A 47 -7.11 -4.86 -7.15
CA SER A 47 -7.91 -5.97 -6.59
C SER A 47 -8.87 -5.41 -5.53
N PRO A 48 -9.97 -6.12 -5.20
CA PRO A 48 -10.89 -5.75 -4.10
C PRO A 48 -10.18 -5.57 -2.75
N SER A 49 -9.11 -6.32 -2.52
CA SER A 49 -8.29 -6.30 -1.31
C SER A 49 -7.43 -5.05 -1.16
N VAL A 50 -7.27 -4.27 -2.23
CA VAL A 50 -6.42 -3.08 -2.24
C VAL A 50 -7.16 -1.88 -1.65
N VAL A 51 -6.58 -1.32 -0.59
CA VAL A 51 -7.06 -0.07 0.02
C VAL A 51 -6.45 1.13 -0.67
N THR A 52 -7.12 2.27 -0.63
CA THR A 52 -6.68 3.51 -1.29
C THR A 52 -6.35 4.55 -0.23
N LEU A 53 -5.10 5.02 -0.22
CA LEU A 53 -4.64 6.10 0.65
C LEU A 53 -3.71 7.02 -0.15
N PRO A 54 -4.23 8.15 -0.69
CA PRO A 54 -3.47 9.03 -1.56
C PRO A 54 -2.15 9.47 -0.92
N LEU A 55 -1.08 9.59 -1.72
CA LEU A 55 0.25 9.97 -1.24
C LEU A 55 0.23 11.22 -0.34
N GLY A 56 -0.61 12.21 -0.69
CA GLY A 56 -0.77 13.44 0.10
C GLY A 56 -1.16 13.19 1.57
N GLN A 57 -1.99 12.17 1.83
CA GLN A 57 -2.39 11.79 3.18
C GLN A 57 -1.25 11.08 3.92
N VAL A 58 -0.50 10.22 3.21
CA VAL A 58 0.67 9.53 3.78
C VAL A 58 1.70 10.54 4.26
N VAL A 59 2.08 11.51 3.42
CA VAL A 59 3.07 12.54 3.77
C VAL A 59 2.55 13.57 4.78
N ALA A 60 1.24 13.76 4.87
CA ALA A 60 0.62 14.59 5.91
C ALA A 60 0.60 13.93 7.30
N GLY A 61 1.09 12.69 7.41
CA GLY A 61 1.17 11.98 8.68
C GLY A 61 -0.05 11.12 8.98
N ALA A 62 -0.71 10.55 7.96
CA ALA A 62 -1.78 9.56 8.16
C ALA A 62 -1.37 8.49 9.18
N PHE A 63 -0.18 7.92 9.04
CA PHE A 63 0.36 6.88 9.91
C PHE A 63 0.74 7.36 11.33
N SER A 64 0.72 8.68 11.60
CA SER A 64 0.96 9.25 12.93
C SER A 64 -0.31 9.33 13.78
N LYS A 65 -1.49 9.14 13.18
CA LYS A 65 -2.79 9.15 13.88
C LYS A 65 -2.92 7.95 14.83
N SER A 66 -3.85 8.05 15.78
CA SER A 66 -4.29 6.90 16.57
C SER A 66 -4.93 5.84 15.66
N ALA A 67 -5.10 4.60 16.15
CA ALA A 67 -5.73 3.54 15.36
C ALA A 67 -7.18 3.91 15.01
N ASP A 68 -7.95 4.39 16.00
CA ASP A 68 -9.34 4.82 15.83
C ASP A 68 -9.46 5.98 14.82
N ASP A 69 -8.65 7.05 15.00
CA ASP A 69 -8.69 8.20 14.08
C ASP A 69 -8.29 7.84 12.65
N PHE A 70 -7.40 6.84 12.49
CA PHE A 70 -6.96 6.37 11.19
C PHE A 70 -8.09 5.62 10.49
N GLU A 71 -8.73 4.67 11.18
CA GLU A 71 -9.84 3.90 10.65
C GLU A 71 -11.02 4.81 10.27
N ASP A 72 -11.39 5.76 11.15
CA ASP A 72 -12.44 6.75 10.87
C ASP A 72 -12.12 7.64 9.66
N SER A 73 -10.84 7.99 9.46
CA SER A 73 -10.42 8.87 8.37
C SER A 73 -10.31 8.15 7.02
N PHE A 74 -9.89 6.88 7.02
CA PHE A 74 -9.46 6.18 5.80
C PHE A 74 -10.26 4.91 5.49
N GLY A 75 -11.08 4.42 6.43
CA GLY A 75 -11.99 3.29 6.25
C GLY A 75 -11.31 1.92 6.27
N PHE A 76 -10.13 1.79 6.87
CA PHE A 76 -9.45 0.51 7.09
C PHE A 76 -8.54 0.58 8.32
N ASP A 77 -8.28 -0.58 8.95
CA ASP A 77 -7.47 -0.62 10.17
C ASP A 77 -6.03 -0.17 9.90
N LYS A 78 -5.52 0.67 10.81
CA LYS A 78 -4.14 1.15 10.77
C LYS A 78 -3.17 -0.03 10.73
N PRO A 79 -2.23 -0.07 9.76
CA PRO A 79 -1.23 -1.12 9.69
C PRO A 79 -0.31 -1.15 10.91
N ALA A 80 -0.01 -2.36 11.37
CA ALA A 80 0.98 -2.58 12.42
C ALA A 80 2.40 -2.30 11.90
N VAL A 81 3.32 -1.94 12.79
CA VAL A 81 4.70 -1.54 12.42
C VAL A 81 5.55 -2.70 11.90
N ASP A 82 5.16 -3.92 12.24
CA ASP A 82 5.74 -5.21 11.85
C ASP A 82 4.99 -5.88 10.70
N GLU A 83 3.82 -5.37 10.31
CA GLU A 83 3.07 -5.82 9.13
C GLU A 83 3.82 -5.47 7.84
N THR A 84 3.63 -6.27 6.78
CA THR A 84 4.24 -6.00 5.49
C THR A 84 3.39 -5.04 4.65
N LEU A 85 3.85 -3.80 4.52
CA LEU A 85 3.16 -2.77 3.73
C LEU A 85 3.62 -2.82 2.27
N VAL A 86 2.68 -2.96 1.36
CA VAL A 86 2.93 -3.01 -0.08
C VAL A 86 2.34 -1.78 -0.75
N PHE A 87 3.17 -0.86 -1.21
CA PHE A 87 2.71 0.36 -1.86
C PHE A 87 2.66 0.20 -3.37
N THR A 88 1.56 0.67 -3.97
CA THR A 88 1.41 0.79 -5.42
C THR A 88 0.97 2.21 -5.80
N CYS A 89 1.28 2.63 -7.01
CA CYS A 89 0.74 3.87 -7.57
C CYS A 89 0.54 3.73 -9.07
N LEU A 90 0.47 4.82 -9.84
CA LEU A 90 0.36 4.74 -11.31
C LEU A 90 1.60 4.11 -11.98
N ALA A 91 2.81 4.43 -11.50
CA ALA A 91 4.07 4.08 -12.19
C ALA A 91 5.26 3.92 -11.20
N GLY A 92 5.01 3.40 -10.00
CA GLY A 92 6.03 3.19 -8.95
C GLY A 92 6.51 4.42 -8.16
N LYS A 93 6.70 5.59 -8.78
CA LYS A 93 7.36 6.75 -8.13
C LYS A 93 6.71 7.23 -6.82
N ARG A 94 5.39 7.42 -6.80
CA ARG A 94 4.68 7.87 -5.59
C ARG A 94 4.67 6.80 -4.50
N ALA A 95 4.63 5.52 -4.90
CA ALA A 95 4.69 4.40 -3.97
C ALA A 95 6.05 4.36 -3.25
N GLN A 96 7.13 4.68 -3.96
CA GLN A 96 8.45 4.80 -3.34
C GLN A 96 8.52 5.94 -2.32
N THR A 97 7.95 7.12 -2.62
CA THR A 97 7.87 8.22 -1.65
C THR A 97 7.04 7.86 -0.41
N ALA A 98 5.91 7.15 -0.58
CA ALA A 98 5.11 6.66 0.53
C ALA A 98 5.90 5.67 1.40
N ALA A 99 6.60 4.73 0.76
CA ALA A 99 7.45 3.75 1.43
C ALA A 99 8.57 4.41 2.26
N GLU A 100 9.27 5.40 1.71
CA GLU A 100 10.29 6.18 2.43
C GLU A 100 9.71 6.94 3.63
N THR A 101 8.50 7.49 3.46
CA THR A 101 7.80 8.22 4.52
C THR A 101 7.51 7.32 5.71
N VAL A 102 6.83 6.17 5.48
CA VAL A 102 6.46 5.27 6.59
C VAL A 102 7.68 4.55 7.19
N LYS A 103 8.72 4.29 6.38
CA LYS A 103 10.00 3.79 6.90
C LYS A 103 10.59 4.71 7.95
N ALA A 104 10.58 6.02 7.71
CA ALA A 104 11.04 7.02 8.68
C ALA A 104 10.20 7.05 9.97
N MET A 105 8.99 6.52 9.92
CA MET A 105 8.06 6.40 11.06
C MET A 105 8.21 5.08 11.83
N GLY A 106 9.14 4.20 11.43
CA GLY A 106 9.44 2.95 12.13
C GLY A 106 8.86 1.69 11.50
N TYR A 107 8.15 1.79 10.37
CA TYR A 107 7.67 0.61 9.64
C TYR A 107 8.85 -0.18 9.06
N SER A 108 8.84 -1.49 9.26
CA SER A 108 10.03 -2.33 9.09
C SER A 108 9.99 -3.23 7.84
N GLN A 109 8.80 -3.65 7.40
CA GLN A 109 8.59 -4.51 6.24
C GLN A 109 7.85 -3.72 5.16
N ILE A 110 8.57 -3.25 4.14
CA ILE A 110 8.00 -2.37 3.12
C ILE A 110 8.37 -2.84 1.73
N LEU A 111 7.35 -3.07 0.91
CA LEU A 111 7.44 -3.44 -0.49
C LEU A 111 6.88 -2.30 -1.37
N VAL A 112 7.44 -2.15 -2.56
CA VAL A 112 6.95 -1.21 -3.57
C VAL A 112 6.69 -1.96 -4.86
N TYR A 113 5.47 -1.91 -5.37
CA TYR A 113 5.18 -2.41 -6.70
C TYR A 113 5.67 -1.42 -7.77
N GLY A 114 6.75 -1.82 -8.46
CA GLY A 114 7.48 -0.94 -9.37
C GLY A 114 6.72 -0.58 -10.65
N GLY A 115 5.97 -1.52 -11.21
CA GLY A 115 5.19 -1.31 -12.44
C GLY A 115 3.94 -0.44 -12.23
N GLY A 116 3.37 -0.49 -11.02
CA GLY A 116 2.17 0.25 -10.67
C GLY A 116 0.96 -0.14 -11.54
N ALA A 117 -0.10 0.67 -11.43
CA ALA A 117 -1.33 0.46 -12.18
C ALA A 117 -1.13 0.45 -13.70
N LYS A 118 -0.11 1.15 -14.24
CA LYS A 118 0.22 1.10 -15.66
C LYS A 118 0.59 -0.29 -16.15
N GLU A 119 1.41 -1.03 -15.40
CA GLU A 119 1.78 -2.41 -15.75
C GLU A 119 0.65 -3.40 -15.38
N TRP A 120 -0.13 -3.08 -14.35
CA TRP A 120 -1.26 -3.91 -13.93
C TRP A 120 -2.37 -3.98 -14.99
N PHE A 121 -2.76 -2.84 -15.54
CA PHE A 121 -3.86 -2.72 -16.51
C PHE A 121 -3.41 -2.73 -17.98
N ALA A 122 -2.12 -2.93 -18.25
CA ALA A 122 -1.59 -3.15 -19.59
C ALA A 122 -1.82 -4.60 -20.05
#